data_AF-A0A7S1UPI7-F1
#
_entry.id   AF-A0A7S1UPI7-F1
#
_cell.length_a   1.000
_cell.length_b   1.000
_cell.length_c   1.000
_cell.angle_alpha   90.00
_cell.angle_beta   90.00
_cell.angle_gamma   90.00
#
_symmetry.space_group_name_H-M   'P 1'
#
loop_
_entity.id
_entity.type
_entity.pdbx_description
1 polymer ?
#
loop_
_entity_poly.entity_id
_entity_poly.type
_entity_poly.pdbx_seq_one_letter_code
_entity_poly.pdbx_strand_id
1 'polypeptide(L)'
;NKCIESCDESIGNGTPSLDYSVGQSDGWELIGPAHKQRFLGYTRTGSAGNTDGTPGDVLAHMKQKVMQSPAFGRFLHSLTSLDRPTGHRGRIRRFRPGLDYTVAHYGILTKEAVLDATLCFVKD
;
A
#
# COMPACT_ATOMS: atom_id res chain seq x y z
N ASN A 1 2.46 22.09 16.86
CA ASN A 1 1.69 20.83 16.98
C ASN A 1 0.25 20.98 16.46
N LYS A 2 0.05 21.37 15.18
CA LYS A 2 -1.29 21.51 14.57
C LYS A 2 -1.33 21.13 13.08
N CYS A 3 -0.62 20.08 12.68
CA CYS A 3 -0.59 19.65 11.26
C CYS A 3 -0.91 18.16 11.03
N ILE A 4 -1.44 17.43 12.03
CA ILE A 4 -1.74 15.99 11.88
C ILE A 4 -3.26 15.70 11.84
N GLU A 5 -4.13 16.65 12.17
CA GLU A 5 -5.58 16.40 12.27
C GLU A 5 -6.38 16.63 10.98
N SER A 6 -5.79 17.18 9.92
CA SER A 6 -6.58 17.60 8.73
C SER A 6 -6.89 16.48 7.73
N CYS A 7 -6.38 15.26 7.89
CA CYS A 7 -6.50 14.20 6.87
C CYS A 7 -7.43 13.03 7.26
N ASP A 8 -8.04 13.05 8.46
CA ASP A 8 -8.76 11.89 9.02
C ASP A 8 -10.21 12.13 9.45
N GLU A 9 -10.87 13.22 9.08
CA GLU A 9 -12.28 13.37 9.45
C GLU A 9 -13.20 13.17 8.25
N SER A 10 -13.68 11.93 8.16
CA SER A 10 -14.92 11.53 7.48
C SER A 10 -14.87 11.26 5.97
N ILE A 11 -14.15 10.22 5.55
CA ILE A 11 -14.65 9.46 4.39
C ILE A 11 -15.95 8.78 4.85
N GLY A 12 -17.06 9.48 4.67
CA GLY A 12 -18.40 8.97 4.93
C GLY A 12 -19.01 9.21 6.32
N ASN A 13 -18.34 9.86 7.28
CA ASN A 13 -18.94 10.16 8.61
C ASN A 13 -19.53 8.91 9.33
N GLY A 14 -18.88 7.75 9.22
CA GLY A 14 -19.42 6.48 9.74
C GLY A 14 -20.50 5.82 8.86
N THR A 15 -20.84 6.44 7.73
CA THR A 15 -21.66 5.86 6.64
C THR A 15 -20.81 5.66 5.39
N PRO A 16 -20.84 4.53 4.69
CA PRO A 16 -20.06 4.38 3.47
C PRO A 16 -20.39 5.48 2.45
N SER A 17 -19.40 6.25 2.00
CA SER A 17 -19.59 7.20 0.90
C SER A 17 -19.92 6.43 -0.38
N LEU A 18 -20.93 6.88 -1.13
CA LEU A 18 -21.25 6.34 -2.45
C LEU A 18 -20.37 6.95 -3.56
N ASP A 19 -19.62 8.02 -3.25
CA ASP A 19 -18.71 8.65 -4.19
C ASP A 19 -17.41 7.83 -4.31
N TYR A 20 -17.17 7.29 -5.50
CA TYR A 20 -15.99 6.50 -5.79
C TYR A 20 -14.69 7.32 -5.81
N SER A 21 -14.75 8.64 -5.99
CA SER A 21 -13.57 9.51 -6.05
C SER A 21 -13.00 9.86 -4.66
N VAL A 22 -13.73 9.53 -3.59
CA VAL A 22 -13.37 9.93 -2.23
C VAL A 22 -11.98 9.42 -1.81
N GLY A 23 -11.15 10.30 -1.26
CA GLY A 23 -9.78 9.97 -0.83
C GLY A 23 -8.75 9.93 -1.96
N GLN A 24 -9.14 10.13 -3.22
CA GLN A 24 -8.19 10.46 -4.29
C GLN A 24 -7.52 11.80 -3.97
N SER A 25 -6.20 11.85 -4.06
CA SER A 25 -5.39 13.03 -3.75
C SER A 25 -4.04 12.93 -4.45
N ASP A 26 -3.15 13.90 -4.25
CA ASP A 26 -1.82 13.86 -4.86
C ASP A 26 -1.05 12.59 -4.45
N GLY A 27 -0.77 11.74 -5.44
CA GLY A 27 -0.14 10.44 -5.29
C GLY A 27 -1.06 9.27 -4.93
N TRP A 28 -2.31 9.49 -4.52
CA TRP A 28 -3.29 8.42 -4.26
C TRP A 28 -4.26 8.27 -5.41
N GLU A 29 -4.15 7.15 -6.13
CA GLU A 29 -4.92 6.86 -7.34
C GLU A 29 -5.88 5.69 -7.16
N LEU A 30 -6.98 5.72 -7.90
CA LEU A 30 -7.97 4.65 -7.91
C LEU A 30 -7.49 3.46 -8.74
N ILE A 31 -7.37 2.30 -8.13
CA ILE A 31 -6.96 1.05 -8.79
C ILE A 31 -8.20 0.25 -9.15
N GLY A 32 -8.31 -0.09 -10.44
CA GLY A 32 -9.34 -0.97 -10.99
C GLY A 32 -8.77 -2.18 -11.77
N PRO A 33 -9.59 -2.87 -12.58
CA PRO A 33 -11.01 -2.61 -12.84
C PRO A 33 -11.92 -3.13 -11.72
N ALA A 34 -13.06 -2.47 -11.55
CA ALA A 34 -14.06 -2.71 -10.51
C ALA A 34 -14.40 -4.18 -10.24
N HIS A 35 -14.63 -5.00 -11.27
CA HIS A 35 -15.02 -6.40 -11.10
C HIS A 35 -13.87 -7.31 -10.62
N LYS A 36 -12.64 -6.80 -10.48
CA LYS A 36 -11.46 -7.55 -9.99
C LYS A 36 -10.92 -6.98 -8.68
N GLN A 37 -10.78 -5.67 -8.63
CA GLN A 37 -10.20 -4.96 -7.50
C GLN A 37 -10.67 -3.51 -7.48
N ARG A 38 -10.79 -2.95 -6.28
CA ARG A 38 -10.99 -1.52 -6.03
C ARG A 38 -10.18 -1.15 -4.79
N PHE A 39 -9.28 -0.19 -4.90
CA PHE A 39 -8.60 0.42 -3.76
C PHE A 39 -7.83 1.66 -4.17
N LEU A 40 -7.40 2.48 -3.21
CA LEU A 40 -6.45 3.54 -3.46
C LEU A 40 -5.02 3.00 -3.43
N GLY A 41 -4.29 3.18 -4.52
CA GLY A 41 -2.87 2.85 -4.65
C GLY A 41 -2.03 4.12 -4.61
N TYR A 42 -0.94 4.09 -3.85
CA TYR A 42 0.00 5.21 -3.86
C TYR A 42 1.03 5.05 -5.00
N THR A 43 1.08 6.01 -5.92
CA THR A 43 1.88 5.95 -7.16
C THR A 43 2.97 7.02 -7.23
N ARG A 44 2.92 8.05 -6.39
CA ARG A 44 3.89 9.15 -6.43
C ARG A 44 5.31 8.62 -6.22
N THR A 45 6.16 8.83 -7.22
CA THR A 45 7.59 8.56 -7.19
C THR A 45 8.31 9.90 -7.15
N GLY A 46 8.43 10.50 -5.97
CA GLY A 46 8.94 11.86 -5.81
C GLY A 46 9.98 11.97 -4.70
N SER A 47 11.23 12.17 -5.13
CA SER A 47 12.39 12.75 -4.46
C SER A 47 12.55 12.50 -2.95
N ALA A 48 13.52 11.65 -2.62
CA ALA A 48 14.03 11.34 -1.27
C ALA A 48 14.59 12.55 -0.48
N GLY A 49 14.23 13.79 -0.83
CA GLY A 49 14.72 15.03 -0.22
C GLY A 49 13.66 15.88 0.49
N ASN A 50 12.36 15.73 0.19
CA ASN A 50 11.29 16.42 0.90
C ASN A 50 10.22 15.41 1.29
N THR A 51 10.34 14.83 2.49
CA THR A 51 9.22 14.12 3.11
C THR A 51 8.21 15.19 3.53
N ASP A 52 7.21 15.49 2.71
CA ASP A 52 6.10 16.39 3.06
C ASP A 52 5.20 15.81 4.18
N GLY A 53 5.69 14.84 4.96
CA GLY A 53 5.04 14.27 6.13
C GLY A 53 3.78 13.46 5.83
N THR A 54 3.41 13.26 4.56
CA THR A 54 2.19 12.52 4.25
C THR A 54 2.38 11.02 4.51
N PRO A 55 1.32 10.29 4.93
CA PRO A 55 1.41 8.85 5.13
C PRO A 55 1.88 8.08 3.89
N GLY A 56 1.51 8.53 2.69
CA GLY A 56 1.94 7.94 1.42
C GLY A 56 3.45 8.01 1.22
N ASP A 57 4.06 9.18 1.52
CA ASP A 57 5.51 9.38 1.42
C ASP A 57 6.29 8.52 2.40
N VAL A 58 5.81 8.44 3.64
CA VAL A 58 6.45 7.64 4.70
C VAL A 58 6.46 6.17 4.30
N LEU A 59 5.33 5.66 3.80
CA LEU A 59 5.23 4.28 3.32
C LEU A 59 6.08 4.04 2.06
N ALA A 60 6.17 5.02 1.15
CA ALA A 60 7.05 4.96 -0.03
C ALA A 60 8.53 4.90 0.37
N HIS A 61 8.93 5.74 1.33
CA HIS A 61 10.27 5.72 1.90
C HIS A 61 10.58 4.40 2.58
N MET A 62 9.67 3.89 3.42
CA MET A 62 9.82 2.59 4.07
C MET A 62 9.98 1.45 3.06
N LYS A 63 9.12 1.41 2.04
CA LYS A 63 9.19 0.42 0.96
C LYS A 63 10.56 0.45 0.28
N GLN A 64 11.07 1.63 -0.07
CA GLN A 64 12.33 1.77 -0.81
C GLN A 64 13.58 1.59 0.06
N LYS A 65 13.59 2.14 1.28
CA LYS A 65 14.80 2.19 2.12
C LYS A 65 14.91 1.05 3.11
N VAL A 66 13.78 0.46 3.52
CA VAL A 66 13.76 -0.65 4.47
C VAL A 66 13.47 -1.96 3.75
N MET A 67 12.31 -2.09 3.11
CA MET A 67 11.87 -3.38 2.53
C MET A 67 12.74 -3.84 1.34
N GLN A 68 13.33 -2.90 0.60
CA GLN A 68 14.23 -3.21 -0.52
C GLN A 68 15.71 -3.22 -0.09
N SER A 69 16.01 -3.06 1.19
CA SER A 69 17.38 -3.03 1.69
C SER A 69 18.01 -4.43 1.73
N PRO A 70 19.35 -4.53 1.57
CA PRO A 70 20.06 -5.79 1.77
C PRO A 70 19.91 -6.36 3.19
N ALA A 71 19.73 -5.49 4.20
CA ALA A 71 19.52 -5.91 5.58
C ALA A 71 18.18 -6.64 5.74
N PHE A 72 17.11 -6.09 5.18
CA PHE A 72 15.80 -6.75 5.18
C PHE A 72 15.81 -8.04 4.35
N GLY A 73 16.54 -8.08 3.23
CA GLY A 73 16.72 -9.32 2.46
C GLY A 73 17.39 -10.44 3.28
N ARG A 74 18.39 -10.12 4.12
CA ARG A 74 19.00 -11.10 5.04
C ARG A 74 18.02 -11.56 6.12
N PHE A 75 17.19 -10.65 6.62
CA PHE A 75 16.15 -10.99 7.58
C PHE A 75 15.12 -11.95 6.98
N LEU A 76 14.64 -11.69 5.76
CA LEU A 76 13.73 -12.61 5.05
C LEU A 76 14.35 -13.99 4.83
N HIS A 77 15.62 -14.05 4.44
CA HIS A 77 16.36 -15.30 4.30
C HIS A 77 16.39 -16.07 5.63
N SER A 78 16.70 -15.39 6.74
CA SER A 78 16.74 -16.01 8.07
C SER A 78 15.37 -16.53 8.53
N LEU A 79 14.26 -15.88 8.15
CA LEU A 79 12.91 -16.29 8.55
C LEU A 79 12.34 -17.42 7.69
N THR A 80 12.65 -17.40 6.40
CA THR A 80 11.97 -18.27 5.41
C THR A 80 12.87 -19.41 4.91
N SER A 81 14.17 -19.36 5.19
CA SER A 81 15.20 -20.21 4.58
C SER A 81 15.25 -20.17 3.04
N LEU A 82 14.56 -19.21 2.41
CA LEU A 82 14.62 -18.97 0.97
C LEU A 82 15.85 -18.16 0.62
N ASP A 83 16.34 -18.31 -0.60
CA ASP A 83 17.40 -17.46 -1.14
C ASP A 83 16.98 -15.97 -1.16
N ARG A 84 17.98 -15.10 -1.28
CA ARG A 84 17.74 -13.65 -1.27
C ARG A 84 16.79 -13.25 -2.40
N PRO A 85 15.86 -12.30 -2.15
CA PRO A 85 14.93 -11.84 -3.19
C PRO A 85 15.67 -11.33 -4.43
N THR A 86 15.31 -11.87 -5.59
CA THR A 86 15.84 -11.45 -6.92
C THR A 86 15.10 -10.24 -7.49
N GLY A 87 13.89 -9.99 -7.01
CA GLY A 87 13.07 -8.85 -7.38
C GLY A 87 12.07 -8.51 -6.27
N HIS A 88 11.50 -7.32 -6.36
CA HIS A 88 10.49 -6.86 -5.41
C HIS A 88 9.32 -6.21 -6.14
N ARG A 89 8.10 -6.50 -5.68
CA ARG A 89 6.88 -5.88 -6.20
C ARG A 89 5.99 -5.46 -5.03
N GLY A 90 6.30 -4.32 -4.43
CA GLY A 90 5.50 -3.76 -3.33
C GLY A 90 4.40 -2.82 -3.85
N ARG A 91 3.23 -2.84 -3.21
CA ARG A 91 2.16 -1.85 -3.42
C ARG A 91 1.79 -1.22 -2.08
N ILE A 92 1.64 0.10 -2.07
CA ILE A 92 1.09 0.83 -0.93
C ILE A 92 -0.40 1.02 -1.22
N ARG A 93 -1.24 0.59 -0.28
CA ARG A 93 -2.68 0.45 -0.49
C ARG A 93 -3.43 1.06 0.68
N ARG A 94 -4.51 1.79 0.38
CA ARG A 94 -5.51 2.23 1.35
C ARG A 94 -6.86 1.64 0.92
N PHE A 95 -7.50 0.92 1.84
CA PHE A 95 -8.82 0.34 1.64
C PHE A 95 -9.85 1.20 2.36
N ARG A 96 -10.71 1.87 1.59
CA ARG A 96 -11.80 2.70 2.11
C ARG A 96 -12.97 1.83 2.57
N PRO A 97 -13.54 2.11 3.76
CA PRO A 97 -14.69 1.39 4.28
C PRO A 97 -15.85 1.35 3.28
N GLY A 98 -16.37 0.15 3.00
CA GLY A 98 -17.53 -0.06 2.12
C GLY A 98 -17.31 0.16 0.62
N LEU A 99 -16.10 0.51 0.18
CA LEU A 99 -15.80 0.78 -1.24
C LEU A 99 -14.78 -0.18 -1.85
N ASP A 100 -13.74 -0.51 -1.08
CA ASP A 100 -12.53 -1.13 -1.61
C ASP A 100 -12.44 -2.61 -1.25
N TYR A 101 -12.00 -3.42 -2.22
CA TYR A 101 -11.90 -4.87 -2.12
C TYR A 101 -10.91 -5.43 -3.13
N THR A 102 -10.49 -6.67 -2.90
CA THR A 102 -9.83 -7.52 -3.90
C THR A 102 -10.56 -8.84 -3.97
N VAL A 103 -10.78 -9.36 -5.17
CA VAL A 103 -11.34 -10.70 -5.36
C VAL A 103 -10.22 -11.73 -5.30
N ALA A 104 -10.49 -12.92 -4.78
CA ALA A 104 -9.56 -14.03 -4.82
C ALA A 104 -9.17 -14.36 -6.27
N HIS A 105 -7.89 -14.16 -6.59
CA HIS A 105 -7.32 -14.60 -7.85
C HIS A 105 -6.70 -15.98 -7.60
N TYR A 106 -7.35 -17.05 -8.08
CA TYR A 106 -6.70 -18.36 -8.10
C TYR A 106 -5.44 -18.27 -8.97
N GLY A 107 -4.27 -18.54 -8.37
CA GLY A 107 -2.93 -18.45 -8.98
C GLY A 107 -2.67 -19.47 -10.10
N ILE A 108 -3.70 -19.86 -10.85
CA ILE A 108 -3.69 -20.89 -11.90
C ILE A 108 -2.77 -20.52 -13.07
N LEU A 109 -2.27 -19.28 -13.15
CA LEU A 109 -1.38 -18.80 -14.23
C LEU A 109 0.02 -18.37 -13.78
N THR A 110 0.34 -18.32 -12.49
CA THR A 110 1.71 -17.99 -12.05
C THR A 110 2.56 -19.24 -12.03
N LYS A 111 3.44 -19.37 -13.04
CA LYS A 111 4.38 -20.51 -13.18
C LYS A 111 5.48 -20.51 -12.11
N GLU A 112 5.69 -19.39 -11.44
CA GLU A 112 6.75 -19.19 -10.45
C GLU A 112 6.13 -18.90 -9.08
N ALA A 113 6.67 -19.55 -8.04
CA ALA A 113 6.31 -19.26 -6.67
C ALA A 113 6.90 -17.91 -6.24
N VAL A 114 6.08 -17.06 -5.61
CA VAL A 114 6.49 -15.73 -5.15
C VAL A 114 6.24 -15.63 -3.66
N LEU A 115 7.23 -15.14 -2.91
CA LEU A 115 7.04 -14.76 -1.51
C LEU A 115 6.21 -13.48 -1.44
N ASP A 116 5.03 -13.55 -0.82
CA ASP A 116 4.17 -12.40 -0.58
C ASP A 116 4.07 -12.10 0.92
N ALA A 117 4.14 -10.82 1.28
CA ALA A 117 4.07 -10.35 2.66
C ALA A 117 3.33 -9.02 2.72
N THR A 118 2.41 -8.88 3.68
CA THR A 118 1.66 -7.65 3.91
C THR A 118 1.96 -7.09 5.29
N LEU A 119 2.41 -5.84 5.34
CA LEU A 119 2.47 -5.05 6.57
C LEU A 119 1.24 -4.16 6.65
N CYS A 120 0.46 -4.30 7.71
CA CYS A 120 -0.83 -3.63 7.85
C CYS A 120 -0.78 -2.57 8.94
N PHE A 121 -1.37 -1.41 8.66
CA PHE A 121 -1.60 -0.33 9.63
C PHE A 121 -3.09 -0.02 9.62
N VAL A 122 -3.77 -0.31 10.72
CA VAL A 122 -5.20 -0.06 10.91
C VAL A 122 -5.35 0.59 12.28
N LYS A 123 -6.25 1.56 12.38
CA LYS A 123 -6.63 2.19 13.65
C LYS A 123 -7.72 1.33 14.29
N ASP A 124 -7.56 1.00 15.56
CA ASP A 124 -8.54 0.26 16.36
C ASP A 124 -9.82 1.08 16.63
#